data_AF-A0A076N5Y3-F1
#
_entry.id   AF-A0A076N5Y3-F1
#
_cell.length_a   1.000
_cell.length_b   1.000
_cell.length_c   1.000
_cell.angle_alpha   90.00
_cell.angle_beta   90.00
_cell.angle_gamma   90.00
#
_symmetry.space_group_name_H-M   'P 1'
#
loop_
_entity.id
_entity.type
_entity.pdbx_description
1 polymer ?
#
loop_
_entity_poly.entity_id
_entity_poly.type
_entity_poly.pdbx_seq_one_letter_code
_entity_poly.pdbx_strand_id
1 'polypeptide(L)'
;MFSRSFFAPPAEMSAAELATMFHLYFLGSSEGLVFDVPSDTYPAALWTPLGHYLAGLGVRPHTGRGVDPVGPRRFRVRTAAGAESEVHGVVLAADVPVPW
;
A
#
# COMPACT_ATOMS: atom_id res chain seq x y z
N MET A 1 3.72 16.71 22.95
CA MET A 1 3.54 15.30 23.35
C MET A 1 2.77 14.46 22.32
N PHE A 2 1.89 15.04 21.50
CA PHE A 2 1.12 14.33 20.46
C PHE A 2 1.98 13.64 19.37
N SER A 3 3.09 14.25 18.97
CA SER A 3 3.92 13.76 17.86
C SER A 3 4.75 12.50 18.17
N ARG A 4 4.93 12.13 19.44
CA ARG A 4 5.79 11.00 19.83
C ARG A 4 5.07 9.65 19.88
N SER A 5 3.74 9.63 19.92
CA SER A 5 2.96 8.41 20.13
C SER A 5 2.31 7.86 18.87
N PHE A 6 2.18 8.65 17.81
CA PHE A 6 1.47 8.27 16.58
C PHE A 6 2.32 8.32 15.31
N PHE A 7 3.53 8.87 15.39
CA PHE A 7 4.34 9.14 14.20
C PHE A 7 5.70 8.45 14.27
N ALA A 8 6.32 8.30 13.10
CA ALA A 8 7.69 7.86 12.92
C ALA A 8 8.68 8.63 13.84
N PRO A 9 9.91 8.10 14.07
CA PRO A 9 10.91 8.78 14.88
C PRO A 9 11.04 10.26 14.52
N PRO A 10 10.90 11.21 15.47
CA PRO A 10 10.78 12.63 15.16
C PRO A 10 11.95 13.24 14.38
N ALA A 11 13.12 12.60 14.41
CA ALA A 11 14.31 13.05 13.69
C ALA A 11 14.25 12.77 12.18
N GLU A 12 13.34 11.89 11.74
CA GLU A 12 13.20 11.44 10.34
C GLU A 12 11.89 11.93 9.72
N MET A 13 11.06 12.68 10.45
CA MET A 13 9.74 13.12 9.98
C MET A 13 9.81 14.48 9.29
N SER A 14 9.30 14.58 8.06
CA SER A 14 9.22 15.84 7.33
C SER A 14 8.26 16.83 8.00
N ALA A 15 8.64 18.11 8.05
CA ALA A 15 7.77 19.17 8.54
C ALA A 15 6.48 19.31 7.70
N ALA A 16 6.53 18.99 6.40
CA ALA A 16 5.37 19.00 5.52
C ALA A 16 4.41 17.84 5.81
N GLU A 17 4.94 16.66 6.10
CA GLU A 17 4.15 15.51 6.55
C GLU A 17 3.49 15.80 7.89
N LEU A 18 4.23 16.38 8.84
CA LEU A 18 3.69 16.81 10.12
C LEU A 18 2.53 17.81 9.95
N ALA A 19 2.70 18.83 9.11
CA ALA A 19 1.64 19.80 8.82
C ALA A 19 0.40 19.11 8.18
N THR A 20 0.60 18.17 7.26
CA THR A 20 -0.47 17.41 6.62
C THR A 20 -1.24 16.57 7.64
N MET A 21 -0.52 15.87 8.51
CA MET A 21 -1.11 15.07 9.58
C MET A 21 -1.91 15.95 10.56
N PHE A 22 -1.41 17.15 10.91
CA PHE A 22 -2.18 18.10 11.72
C PHE A 22 -3.51 18.47 11.06
N HIS A 23 -3.52 18.74 9.76
CA HIS A 23 -4.76 19.07 9.05
C HIS A 23 -5.74 17.88 9.00
N LEU A 24 -5.25 16.69 8.65
CA LEU A 24 -6.10 15.49 8.55
C LEU A 24 -6.71 15.09 9.90
N TYR A 25 -5.89 15.10 10.95
CA TYR A 25 -6.31 14.60 12.26
C TYR A 25 -7.10 15.61 13.09
N PHE A 26 -6.81 16.91 12.98
CA PHE A 26 -7.46 17.93 13.83
C PHE A 26 -8.53 18.75 13.11
N LEU A 27 -8.49 18.86 11.78
CA LEU A 27 -9.47 19.64 11.01
C LEU A 27 -10.44 18.77 10.20
N GLY A 28 -10.19 17.46 10.12
CA GLY A 28 -11.01 16.52 9.32
C GLY A 28 -12.29 16.01 9.99
N SER A 29 -12.46 16.19 11.30
CA SER A 29 -13.61 15.66 12.05
C SER A 29 -14.00 16.57 13.22
N SER A 30 -15.28 16.98 13.29
CA SER A 30 -15.82 17.70 14.45
C SER A 30 -15.93 16.84 15.71
N GLU A 31 -15.84 15.52 15.56
CA GLU A 31 -15.91 14.53 16.65
C GLU A 31 -14.50 14.21 17.23
N GLY A 32 -13.43 14.80 16.69
CA GLY A 32 -12.06 14.54 17.11
C GLY A 32 -11.46 13.27 16.49
N LEU A 33 -10.44 12.71 17.16
CA LEU A 33 -9.63 11.58 16.68
C LEU A 33 -10.35 10.24 16.87
N VAL A 34 -11.35 9.99 16.03
CA VAL A 34 -12.01 8.68 15.97
C VAL A 34 -11.29 7.83 14.94
N PHE A 35 -10.85 6.65 15.36
CA PHE A 35 -10.22 5.66 14.48
C PHE A 35 -11.15 4.47 14.37
N ASP A 36 -11.57 4.15 13.14
CA ASP A 36 -12.08 2.83 12.85
C ASP A 36 -10.91 1.86 12.89
N VAL A 37 -11.02 0.87 13.78
CA VAL A 37 -10.05 -0.21 13.89
C VAL A 37 -10.70 -1.52 13.47
N PRO A 38 -9.97 -2.39 12.76
CA PRO A 38 -10.48 -3.73 12.51
C PRO A 38 -10.79 -4.46 13.82
N SER A 39 -11.85 -5.28 13.82
CA SER A 39 -12.24 -6.06 15.00
C SER A 39 -11.29 -7.22 15.33
N ASP A 40 -10.29 -7.47 14.48
CA ASP A 40 -9.29 -8.53 14.59
C ASP A 40 -7.98 -8.06 13.91
N THR A 41 -6.96 -8.89 13.91
CA THR A 41 -5.72 -8.69 13.16
C THR A 41 -5.99 -8.41 11.67
N TYR A 42 -5.17 -7.56 11.05
CA TYR A 42 -5.28 -7.24 9.62
C TYR A 42 -5.33 -8.48 8.70
N PRO A 43 -4.54 -9.56 8.93
CA PRO A 43 -4.67 -10.78 8.16
C PRO A 43 -6.08 -11.39 8.22
N ALA A 44 -6.69 -11.45 9.40
CA ALA A 44 -8.01 -12.04 9.58
C ALA A 44 -9.14 -11.12 9.07
N ALA A 45 -9.09 -9.83 9.42
CA ALA A 45 -10.16 -8.89 9.15
C ALA A 45 -10.16 -8.34 7.70
N LEU A 46 -9.01 -8.30 7.03
CA LEU A 46 -8.87 -7.65 5.72
C LEU A 46 -8.21 -8.55 4.67
N TRP A 47 -6.98 -9.00 4.91
CA TRP A 47 -6.17 -9.60 3.84
C TRP A 47 -6.63 -10.99 3.41
N THR A 48 -6.99 -11.86 4.35
CA THR A 48 -7.49 -13.21 4.04
C THR A 48 -8.83 -13.16 3.30
N PRO A 49 -9.84 -12.38 3.77
CA PRO A 49 -11.09 -12.21 3.03
C PRO A 49 -10.89 -11.67 1.60
N LEU A 50 -10.04 -10.65 1.44
CA LEU A 50 -9.71 -10.11 0.13
C LEU A 50 -9.06 -11.15 -0.78
N GLY A 51 -8.12 -11.93 -0.23
CA GLY A 51 -7.46 -13.02 -0.96
C GLY A 51 -8.46 -14.07 -1.46
N HIS A 52 -9.40 -14.50 -0.61
CA HIS A 52 -10.46 -15.44 -0.98
C HIS A 52 -11.38 -14.88 -2.06
N TYR A 53 -11.79 -13.61 -1.92
CA TYR A 53 -12.64 -12.94 -2.91
C TYR A 53 -11.96 -12.90 -4.29
N LEU A 54 -10.69 -12.47 -4.34
CA LEU A 54 -9.91 -12.42 -5.56
C LEU A 54 -9.71 -13.81 -6.18
N ALA A 55 -9.44 -14.83 -5.36
CA ALA A 55 -9.35 -16.22 -5.82
C ALA A 55 -10.67 -16.70 -6.44
N GLY A 56 -11.81 -16.32 -5.85
CA GLY A 56 -13.15 -16.60 -6.40
C GLY A 56 -13.39 -15.94 -7.77
N LEU A 57 -12.73 -14.81 -8.04
CA LEU A 57 -12.73 -14.15 -9.36
C LEU A 57 -11.68 -14.73 -10.33
N GLY A 58 -10.95 -15.78 -9.93
CA GLY A 58 -9.90 -16.41 -10.74
C GLY A 58 -8.56 -15.66 -10.73
N VAL A 59 -8.38 -14.68 -9.85
CA VAL A 59 -7.11 -13.97 -9.68
C VAL A 59 -6.08 -14.91 -9.05
N ARG A 60 -4.86 -14.91 -9.60
CA ARG A 60 -3.73 -15.69 -9.09
C ARG A 60 -2.68 -14.77 -8.50
N PRO A 61 -2.63 -14.60 -7.16
CA PRO A 61 -1.61 -13.78 -6.54
C PRO A 61 -0.24 -14.45 -6.67
N HIS A 62 0.77 -13.67 -7.05
CA HIS A 62 2.16 -14.09 -7.11
C HIS A 62 2.97 -13.27 -6.11
N THR A 63 3.17 -13.80 -4.90
CA THR A 63 3.98 -13.17 -3.85
C THR A 63 5.44 -13.61 -3.95
N GLY A 64 6.35 -12.81 -3.37
CA GLY A 64 7.80 -13.12 -3.37
C GLY A 64 8.46 -13.06 -4.76
N ARG A 65 7.77 -12.50 -5.76
CA ARG A 65 8.29 -12.34 -7.12
C ARG A 65 8.46 -10.86 -7.44
N GLY A 66 9.69 -10.46 -7.71
CA GLY A 66 9.95 -9.17 -8.37
C GLY A 66 9.39 -9.16 -9.79
N VAL A 67 8.92 -8.00 -10.22
CA VAL A 67 8.53 -7.73 -11.60
C VAL A 67 9.59 -6.84 -12.22
N ASP A 68 10.15 -7.28 -13.34
CA ASP A 68 11.12 -6.53 -14.11
C ASP A 68 10.44 -5.46 -14.99
N PRO A 69 11.21 -4.45 -15.46
CA PRO A 69 10.67 -3.32 -16.22
C PRO A 69 9.82 -3.74 -17.41
N VAL A 70 8.64 -3.14 -17.53
CA VAL A 70 7.71 -3.40 -18.62
C VAL A 70 8.13 -2.59 -19.86
N GLY A 71 8.37 -3.27 -20.99
CA GLY A 71 8.79 -2.65 -22.24
C GLY A 71 7.67 -1.91 -23.01
N PRO A 72 8.01 -1.04 -23.98
CA PRO A 72 7.06 -0.11 -24.63
C PRO A 72 6.17 -0.72 -25.74
N ARG A 73 6.35 -1.99 -26.12
CA ARG A 73 5.56 -2.66 -27.17
C ARG A 73 4.85 -3.87 -26.60
N ARG A 74 3.57 -3.70 -26.26
CA ARG A 74 2.74 -4.64 -25.48
C ARG A 74 3.34 -4.88 -24.09
N PHE A 75 2.51 -4.86 -23.06
CA PHE A 75 3.04 -4.97 -21.71
C PHE A 75 3.61 -6.37 -21.53
N ARG A 76 4.94 -6.46 -21.38
CA ARG A 76 5.62 -7.71 -21.05
C ARG A 76 6.02 -7.67 -19.59
N VAL A 77 5.44 -8.58 -18.81
CA VAL A 77 5.79 -8.76 -17.42
C VAL A 77 6.80 -9.88 -17.36
N ARG A 78 8.02 -9.58 -16.89
CA ARG A 78 9.02 -10.61 -16.58
C ARG A 78 9.09 -10.76 -15.07
N THR A 79 8.99 -11.98 -14.60
CA THR A 79 9.14 -12.29 -13.17
C THR A 79 10.58 -12.65 -12.87
N ALA A 80 11.01 -12.49 -11.62
CA ALA A 80 12.36 -12.89 -11.18
C ALA A 80 12.71 -14.37 -11.46
N ALA A 81 11.69 -15.23 -11.68
CA ALA A 81 11.87 -16.62 -12.11
C ALA A 81 12.16 -16.79 -13.62
N GLY A 82 12.36 -15.69 -14.36
CA GLY A 82 12.67 -15.70 -15.79
C GLY A 82 11.48 -15.91 -16.72
N ALA A 83 10.28 -16.16 -16.18
CA ALA A 83 9.07 -16.29 -17.00
C ALA A 83 8.62 -14.93 -17.52
N GLU A 84 8.44 -14.82 -18.85
CA GLU A 84 7.85 -13.67 -19.52
C GLU A 84 6.39 -13.95 -19.86
N SER A 85 5.52 -12.95 -19.68
CA SER A 85 4.11 -13.00 -20.08
C SER A 85 3.73 -11.72 -20.78
N GLU A 86 3.15 -11.84 -21.97
CA GLU A 86 2.52 -10.72 -22.67
C GLU A 86 1.11 -10.51 -22.12
N VAL A 87 0.79 -9.28 -21.74
CA VAL A 87 -0.52 -8.90 -21.20
C VAL A 87 -1.07 -7.67 -21.92
N HIS A 88 -2.40 -7.56 -21.93
CA HIS A 88 -3.10 -6.46 -22.60
C HIS A 88 -3.16 -5.17 -21.76
N GLY A 89 -2.95 -5.27 -20.44
CA GLY A 89 -2.96 -4.15 -19.52
C GLY A 89 -2.18 -4.46 -18.24
N VAL A 90 -1.59 -3.43 -17.65
CA VAL A 90 -0.88 -3.51 -16.36
C VAL A 90 -1.32 -2.34 -15.51
N VAL A 91 -1.54 -2.60 -14.22
CA VAL A 91 -1.68 -1.57 -13.19
C VAL A 91 -0.41 -1.59 -12.35
N LEU A 92 0.27 -0.46 -12.27
CA LEU A 92 1.47 -0.30 -11.44
C LEU A 92 1.05 0.33 -10.11
N ALA A 93 1.14 -0.44 -9.04
CA ALA A 93 1.10 0.07 -7.68
C ALA A 93 2.55 0.18 -7.18
N ALA A 94 3.25 1.21 -7.67
CA ALA A 94 4.61 1.47 -7.22
C ALA A 94 4.58 1.95 -5.76
N ASP A 95 5.58 1.55 -4.98
CA ASP A 95 5.78 2.11 -3.65
C ASP A 95 5.90 3.62 -3.73
N VAL A 96 5.39 4.30 -2.69
CA VAL A 96 5.68 5.72 -2.50
C VAL A 96 7.18 5.82 -2.25
N PRO A 97 7.94 6.62 -3.02
CA PRO A 97 9.36 6.78 -2.77
C PRO A 97 9.55 7.24 -1.32
N VAL A 98 10.30 6.49 -0.53
CA VAL A 98 10.79 7.00 0.75
C VAL A 98 11.86 8.05 0.42
N PRO A 99 11.68 9.32 0.80
CA PRO A 99 12.75 10.30 0.67
C PRO A 99 13.79 9.99 1.76
N TRP A 100 14.85 9.27 1.35
CA TRP A 100 16.11 8.97 2.06
C TRP A 100 16.04 8.72 3.59
#